data_AF-A0A7K3HKB9-F1
#
_entry.id   AF-A0A7K3HKB9-F1
#
_cell.length_a   1.000
_cell.length_b   1.000
_cell.length_c   1.000
_cell.angle_alpha   90.00
_cell.angle_beta   90.00
_cell.angle_gamma   90.00
#
_symmetry.space_group_name_H-M   'P 1'
#
loop_
_entity.id
_entity.type
_entity.pdbx_description
1 polymer ?
#
loop_
_entity_poly.entity_id
_entity_poly.type
_entity_poly.pdbx_seq_one_letter_code
_entity_poly.pdbx_strand_id
1 'polypeptide(L)'
;SRQARALDSADPDPLAGELAARLLDERVTVADEDIRRAVGVYAREYRQTAEPSGALALAAVLSGRVRPAPGPVGVVLSGGNVTADAGGRPALTTGRETPRAPGRWAEAAAQAQAAE
;
A
#
# COMPACT_ATOMS: atom_id res chain seq x y z
N SER A 1 12.14 8.43 -5.36
CA SER A 1 10.93 9.21 -5.00
C SER A 1 11.25 9.99 -3.75
N ARG A 2 10.88 11.28 -3.61
CA ARG A 2 11.13 11.99 -2.34
C ARG A 2 10.16 11.58 -1.23
N GLN A 3 9.08 10.88 -1.58
CA GLN A 3 8.01 10.49 -0.67
C GLN A 3 8.30 9.16 0.06
N ALA A 4 9.00 8.18 -0.54
CA ALA A 4 9.18 6.83 0.03
C ALA A 4 10.58 6.56 0.60
N ARG A 5 11.12 7.47 1.42
CA ARG A 5 12.51 7.41 1.93
C ARG A 5 12.84 6.14 2.72
N ALA A 6 11.84 5.46 3.31
CA ALA A 6 12.05 4.20 4.02
C ALA A 6 12.64 3.09 3.14
N LEU A 7 12.61 3.25 1.80
CA LEU A 7 13.16 2.29 0.84
C LEU A 7 14.43 2.78 0.13
N ASP A 8 14.97 3.93 0.52
CA ASP A 8 16.20 4.50 -0.06
C ASP A 8 17.45 3.86 0.57
N SER A 9 17.54 2.52 0.61
CA SER A 9 18.78 1.84 0.99
C SER A 9 19.79 1.91 -0.15
N ALA A 10 20.97 2.45 0.12
CA ALA A 10 22.08 2.47 -0.83
C ALA A 10 22.75 1.10 -1.02
N ASP A 11 22.50 0.15 -0.10
CA ASP A 11 23.11 -1.18 -0.11
C ASP A 11 22.03 -2.24 0.18
N PRO A 12 21.29 -2.69 -0.85
CA PRO A 12 20.28 -3.72 -0.68
C PRO A 12 20.94 -5.08 -0.40
N ASP A 13 20.30 -5.90 0.44
CA ASP A 13 20.77 -7.26 0.74
C ASP A 13 20.93 -8.08 -0.57
N PRO A 14 22.13 -8.62 -0.85
CA PRO A 14 22.39 -9.41 -2.05
C PRO A 14 21.47 -10.64 -2.18
N LEU A 15 21.12 -11.29 -1.07
CA LEU A 15 20.23 -12.45 -1.07
C LEU A 15 18.81 -12.05 -1.49
N ALA A 16 18.31 -10.93 -0.96
CA ALA A 16 17.01 -10.40 -1.36
C ALA A 16 17.00 -10.02 -2.84
N GLY A 17 18.12 -9.47 -3.36
CA GLY A 17 18.31 -9.19 -4.77
C GLY A 17 18.27 -10.45 -5.65
N GLU A 18 18.93 -11.53 -5.25
CA GLU A 18 18.91 -12.80 -5.97
C GLU A 18 17.51 -13.42 -5.99
N LEU A 19 16.84 -13.46 -4.84
CA LEU A 19 15.46 -13.96 -4.74
C LEU A 19 14.52 -13.14 -5.61
N ALA A 20 14.63 -11.80 -5.58
CA ALA A 20 13.82 -10.93 -6.41
C ALA A 20 14.04 -11.18 -7.91
N ALA A 21 15.29 -11.40 -8.34
CA ALA A 21 15.61 -11.70 -9.74
C ALA A 21 15.04 -13.05 -10.23
N ARG A 22 14.83 -13.99 -9.30
CA ARG A 22 14.33 -15.34 -9.61
C ARG A 22 12.82 -15.48 -9.49
N LEU A 23 12.19 -14.71 -8.60
CA LEU A 23 10.81 -14.94 -8.15
C LEU A 23 9.83 -13.83 -8.55
N LEU A 24 10.31 -12.62 -8.88
CA LEU A 24 9.42 -11.53 -9.30
C LEU A 24 9.24 -11.53 -10.81
N ASP A 25 7.99 -11.37 -11.26
CA ASP A 25 7.68 -11.16 -12.67
C ASP A 25 8.14 -9.79 -13.18
N GLU A 26 7.95 -8.75 -12.35
CA GLU A 26 8.30 -7.38 -12.71
C GLU A 26 8.70 -6.51 -11.52
N ARG A 27 9.46 -5.45 -11.80
CA ARG A 27 9.77 -4.36 -10.86
C ARG A 27 9.36 -3.04 -11.50
N VAL A 28 8.44 -2.32 -10.86
CA VAL A 28 7.94 -1.04 -11.37
C VAL A 28 8.26 0.10 -10.43
N THR A 29 8.28 1.31 -10.98
CA THR A 29 8.40 2.55 -10.22
C THR A 29 7.12 3.36 -10.35
N VAL A 30 6.87 4.23 -9.38
CA VAL A 30 5.70 5.14 -9.34
C VAL A 30 6.16 6.57 -9.06
N ALA A 31 5.38 7.55 -9.51
CA ALA A 31 5.68 8.94 -9.24
C ALA A 31 5.20 9.36 -7.85
N ASP A 32 5.79 10.41 -7.29
CA ASP A 32 5.42 10.97 -5.98
C ASP A 32 3.93 11.36 -5.90
N GLU A 33 3.33 11.78 -7.02
CA GLU A 33 1.90 12.10 -7.10
C GLU A 33 1.03 10.85 -6.97
N ASP A 34 1.42 9.74 -7.61
CA ASP A 34 0.70 8.47 -7.51
C ASP A 34 0.70 7.96 -6.05
N ILE A 35 1.81 8.16 -5.34
CA ILE A 35 1.95 7.80 -3.93
C ILE A 35 0.98 8.62 -3.07
N ARG A 36 0.95 9.96 -3.24
CA ARG A 36 0.02 10.83 -2.50
C ARG A 36 -1.44 10.44 -2.76
N ARG A 37 -1.77 10.15 -4.02
CA ARG A 37 -3.11 9.68 -4.39
C ARG A 37 -3.45 8.38 -3.68
N ALA A 38 -2.56 7.40 -3.67
CA ALA A 38 -2.77 6.10 -3.03
C ALA A 38 -2.95 6.20 -1.51
N VAL A 39 -2.16 7.04 -0.82
CA VAL A 39 -2.35 7.35 0.61
C VAL A 39 -3.76 7.91 0.84
N GLY A 40 -4.20 8.86 0.01
CA GLY A 40 -5.55 9.41 0.09
C GLY A 40 -6.66 8.38 -0.09
N VAL A 41 -6.44 7.40 -0.99
CA VAL A 41 -7.37 6.27 -1.19
C VAL A 41 -7.42 5.36 0.03
N TYR A 42 -6.27 5.00 0.62
CA TYR A 42 -6.24 4.22 1.87
C TYR A 42 -7.05 4.90 2.98
N ALA A 43 -6.88 6.21 3.15
CA ALA A 43 -7.60 6.97 4.17
C ALA A 43 -9.11 7.06 3.90
N ARG A 44 -9.50 7.41 2.66
CA ARG A 44 -10.91 7.71 2.32
C ARG A 44 -11.75 6.44 2.11
N GLU A 45 -11.20 5.46 1.41
CA GLU A 45 -11.96 4.27 0.98
C GLU A 45 -11.77 3.09 1.92
N TYR A 46 -10.55 2.91 2.43
CA TYR A 46 -10.20 1.74 3.24
C TYR A 46 -10.13 2.03 4.73
N ARG A 47 -10.23 3.31 5.15
CA ARG A 47 -10.07 3.75 6.55
C ARG A 47 -8.74 3.34 7.18
N GLN A 48 -7.75 3.03 6.35
CA GLN A 48 -6.43 2.61 6.81
C GLN A 48 -5.48 3.78 6.78
N THR A 49 -4.64 3.84 7.80
CA THR A 49 -3.49 4.74 7.83
C THR A 49 -2.36 4.12 7.03
N ALA A 50 -1.82 4.86 6.07
CA ALA A 50 -0.66 4.47 5.28
C ALA A 50 0.37 5.58 5.31
N GLU A 51 1.64 5.23 5.56
CA GLU A 51 2.74 6.11 5.23
C GLU A 51 3.03 6.03 3.71
N PRO A 52 3.78 6.97 3.11
CA PRO A 52 4.01 6.96 1.67
C PRO A 52 4.66 5.67 1.13
N SER A 53 5.66 5.10 1.82
CA SER A 53 6.28 3.81 1.46
C SER A 53 5.28 2.67 1.50
N GLY A 54 4.41 2.65 2.52
CA GLY A 54 3.33 1.67 2.67
C GLY A 54 2.29 1.71 1.54
N ALA A 55 2.21 2.82 0.81
CA ALA A 55 1.23 3.02 -0.24
C ALA A 55 1.73 2.70 -1.67
N LEU A 56 2.99 2.30 -1.84
CA LEU A 56 3.60 2.09 -3.16
C LEU A 56 2.89 1.03 -4.00
N ALA A 57 2.50 -0.09 -3.40
CA ALA A 57 1.86 -1.18 -4.12
C ALA A 57 0.49 -0.74 -4.69
N LEU A 58 -0.30 -0.03 -3.89
CA LEU A 58 -1.58 0.53 -4.36
C LEU A 58 -1.34 1.62 -5.42
N ALA A 59 -0.33 2.47 -5.25
CA ALA A 59 0.03 3.49 -6.23
C ALA A 59 0.36 2.86 -7.60
N ALA A 60 1.07 1.73 -7.63
CA ALA A 60 1.44 1.04 -8.86
C ALA A 60 0.22 0.49 -9.61
N VAL A 61 -0.76 -0.07 -8.90
CA VAL A 61 -2.02 -0.54 -9.48
C VAL A 61 -2.86 0.65 -9.97
N LEU A 62 -3.04 1.67 -9.14
CA LEU A 62 -3.90 2.82 -9.44
C LEU A 62 -3.37 3.72 -10.57
N SER A 63 -2.06 3.70 -10.84
CA SER A 63 -1.41 4.40 -11.95
C SER A 63 -1.26 3.55 -13.21
N GLY A 64 -1.71 2.29 -13.18
CA GLY A 64 -1.62 1.36 -14.31
C GLY A 64 -0.19 0.93 -14.65
N ARG A 65 0.74 1.08 -13.71
CA ARG A 65 2.14 0.61 -13.85
C ARG A 65 2.22 -0.91 -13.76
N VAL A 66 1.35 -1.51 -12.95
CA VAL A 66 1.08 -2.96 -12.95
C VAL A 66 -0.24 -3.19 -13.67
N ARG A 67 -0.26 -4.18 -14.56
CA ARG A 67 -1.47 -4.59 -15.29
C ARG A 67 -1.82 -6.02 -14.92
N PRO A 68 -2.53 -6.22 -13.79
CA PRO A 68 -2.87 -7.55 -13.33
C PRO A 68 -3.81 -8.25 -14.31
N ALA A 69 -3.72 -9.57 -14.37
CA ALA A 69 -4.68 -10.38 -15.11
C ALA A 69 -6.11 -10.15 -14.57
N PRO A 70 -7.15 -10.41 -15.39
CA PRO A 70 -8.53 -10.30 -14.94
C PRO A 70 -8.76 -11.14 -13.68
N GLY A 71 -9.28 -10.51 -12.62
CA GLY A 71 -9.53 -11.18 -11.35
C GLY A 71 -9.31 -10.27 -10.13
N PRO A 72 -9.44 -10.83 -8.92
CA PRO A 72 -9.11 -10.11 -7.69
C PRO A 72 -7.62 -9.80 -7.62
N VAL A 73 -7.28 -8.60 -7.13
CA VAL A 73 -5.89 -8.14 -6.96
C VAL A 73 -5.64 -7.94 -5.47
N GLY A 74 -4.63 -8.63 -4.94
CA GLY A 74 -4.13 -8.41 -3.58
C GLY A 74 -3.09 -7.30 -3.57
N VAL A 75 -3.15 -6.41 -2.59
CA VAL A 75 -2.18 -5.32 -2.39
C VAL A 75 -1.75 -5.30 -0.93
N VAL A 76 -0.44 -5.28 -0.69
CA VAL A 76 0.13 -5.22 0.67
C VAL A 76 0.28 -3.76 1.10
N LEU A 77 -0.34 -3.42 2.24
CA LEU A 77 -0.08 -2.18 2.98
C LEU A 77 1.05 -2.45 3.98
N SER A 78 2.29 -2.08 3.64
CA SER A 78 3.46 -2.49 4.42
C SER A 78 3.76 -1.61 5.64
N GLY A 79 3.18 -0.41 5.74
CA GLY A 79 3.49 0.54 6.81
C GLY A 79 2.49 1.68 6.94
N GLY A 80 2.29 2.15 8.17
CA GLY A 80 1.31 3.18 8.55
C GLY A 80 1.81 4.11 9.65
N ASN A 81 3.13 4.24 9.83
CA ASN A 81 3.75 5.00 10.92
C ASN A 81 3.70 6.50 10.62
N VAL A 82 2.49 7.06 10.65
CA VAL A 82 2.27 8.49 10.43
C VAL A 82 2.31 9.23 11.76
N THR A 83 3.03 10.35 11.81
CA THR A 83 2.95 11.27 12.94
C THR A 83 1.63 12.04 12.89
N ALA A 84 1.09 12.38 14.06
CA ALA A 84 -0.01 13.33 14.14
C ALA A 84 0.48 14.74 13.77
N ASP A 85 -0.36 15.53 13.11
CA ASP A 85 -0.16 16.96 12.95
C ASP A 85 -0.33 17.69 14.29
N ALA A 86 -0.05 18.99 14.32
CA ALA A 86 -0.18 19.81 15.53
C ALA A 86 -1.61 19.83 16.13
N GLY A 87 -2.62 19.35 15.40
CA GLY A 87 -3.99 19.19 15.84
C GLY A 87 -4.34 17.78 16.32
N GLY A 88 -3.36 16.88 16.44
CA GLY A 88 -3.56 15.48 16.88
C GLY A 88 -4.15 14.58 15.81
N ARG A 89 -4.26 15.03 14.55
CA ARG A 89 -4.79 14.23 13.45
C ARG A 89 -3.65 13.47 12.78
N PRO A 90 -3.81 12.19 12.43
CA PRO A 90 -2.81 11.51 11.60
C PRO A 90 -2.54 12.37 10.36
N ALA A 91 -1.29 12.77 10.12
CA ALA A 91 -0.92 13.85 9.18
C ALA A 91 -1.35 13.64 7.72
N LEU A 92 -1.98 12.52 7.39
CA LEU A 92 -2.46 12.14 6.06
C LEU A 92 -3.98 11.91 5.99
N THR A 93 -4.72 12.03 7.10
CA THR A 93 -6.17 11.78 7.17
C THR A 93 -6.98 13.08 7.07
N THR A 94 -7.13 13.58 5.85
CA THR A 94 -8.16 14.59 5.54
C THR A 94 -9.43 13.89 5.04
N GLY A 95 -10.26 13.43 5.99
CA GLY A 95 -11.61 12.97 5.69
C GLY A 95 -12.35 12.58 6.97
N ARG A 96 -13.40 13.33 7.31
CA ARG A 96 -14.39 12.87 8.29
C ARG A 96 -15.35 11.95 7.56
N GLU A 97 -15.64 10.74 8.05
CA GLU A 97 -16.93 10.07 7.83
C GLU A 97 -17.14 8.77 8.63
N THR A 98 -18.42 8.44 8.83
CA THR A 98 -19.04 7.41 9.69
C THR A 98 -18.79 5.96 9.22
N PRO A 99 -18.48 4.99 10.10
CA PRO A 99 -18.08 3.62 9.73
C PRO A 99 -18.99 2.93 8.71
N ARG A 100 -18.39 2.28 7.70
CA ARG A 100 -19.10 1.36 6.78
C ARG A 100 -18.80 -0.06 7.20
N ALA A 101 -19.80 -0.93 7.10
CA ALA A 101 -19.66 -2.36 7.41
C ALA A 101 -18.62 -3.02 6.49
N PRO A 102 -17.87 -4.04 6.98
CA PRO A 102 -16.88 -4.75 6.18
C PRO A 102 -17.52 -5.40 4.95
N GLY A 103 -16.82 -5.35 3.82
CA GLY A 103 -17.27 -5.96 2.56
C GLY A 103 -16.86 -7.43 2.44
N ARG A 104 -17.34 -8.08 1.38
CA ARG A 104 -17.12 -9.49 0.97
C ARG A 104 -15.70 -10.07 1.09
N TRP A 105 -14.67 -9.23 1.22
CA TRP A 105 -13.28 -9.64 1.40
C TRP A 105 -12.98 -10.10 2.84
N ALA A 106 -13.74 -9.64 3.83
CA ALA A 106 -13.61 -10.12 5.21
C ALA A 106 -14.09 -11.58 5.34
N GLU A 107 -15.12 -11.96 4.58
CA GLU A 107 -15.62 -13.34 4.52
C GLU A 107 -14.61 -14.26 3.82
N ALA A 108 -14.00 -13.80 2.72
CA ALA A 108 -12.97 -14.55 2.01
C ALA A 108 -11.68 -14.74 2.86
N ALA A 109 -11.28 -13.72 3.63
CA ALA A 109 -10.14 -13.83 4.55
C ALA A 109 -10.44 -14.82 5.70
N ALA A 110 -11.64 -14.79 6.25
CA ALA A 110 -12.08 -15.73 7.29
C ALA A 110 -12.13 -17.19 6.77
N GLN A 111 -12.55 -17.39 5.51
CA GLN A 111 -12.57 -18.71 4.87
C GLN A 111 -11.16 -19.25 4.62
N ALA A 112 -10.20 -18.38 4.25
CA ALA A 112 -8.80 -18.77 4.09
C ALA A 112 -8.16 -19.18 5.42
N GLN A 113 -8.46 -18.47 6.51
CA GLN A 113 -7.96 -18.81 7.86
C GLN A 113 -8.62 -20.06 8.46
N ALA A 114 -9.84 -20.41 8.05
CA ALA A 114 -10.54 -21.61 8.50
C ALA A 114 -10.16 -22.87 7.71
N ALA A 115 -9.37 -22.73 6.63
CA ALA A 115 -8.89 -23.83 5.80
C ALA A 115 -7.47 -24.29 6.19
N GLU A 116 -6.84 -23.64 7.17
CA GLU A 116 -5.62 -24.09 7.88
C GLU A 116 -5.99 -24.86 9.16
#